data_AF-A0A936G420-F1
#
_entry.id   AF-A0A936G420-F1
#
_cell.length_a   1.000
_cell.length_b   1.000
_cell.length_c   1.000
_cell.angle_alpha   90.00
_cell.angle_beta   90.00
_cell.angle_gamma   90.00
#
_symmetry.space_group_name_H-M   'P 1'
#
loop_
_entity.id
_entity.type
_entity.pdbx_description
1 polymer ?
#
loop_
_entity_poly.entity_id
_entity_poly.type
_entity_poly.pdbx_seq_one_letter_code
_entity_poly.pdbx_strand_id
1 'polypeptide(L)'
;MAGFVRDAFMAIFMTMVIEVDGVGPVYAGTATGFAMAISALGNFIAPPLGNSLAVFWPGAPFALWAGLTVLGMVCLLQVKEGRVNIAPLVLESTLEQV
;
A
#
# COMPACT_ATOMS: atom_id res chain seq x y z
N MET A 1 14.40 12.48 3.27
CA MET A 1 13.39 12.37 2.19
C MET A 1 12.88 10.94 2.01
N ALA A 2 13.75 9.94 1.86
CA ALA A 2 13.30 8.53 1.69
C ALA A 2 12.46 7.97 2.85
N GLY A 3 12.75 8.37 4.10
CA GLY A 3 11.95 7.98 5.28
C GLY A 3 10.52 8.50 5.23
N PHE A 4 10.35 9.81 5.02
CA PHE A 4 9.02 10.45 4.95
C PHE A 4 8.10 9.81 3.90
N VAL A 5 8.61 9.56 2.69
CA VAL A 5 7.82 8.94 1.62
C VAL A 5 7.41 7.52 1.99
N ARG A 6 8.32 6.74 2.57
CA ARG A 6 8.03 5.38 3.04
C ARG A 6 6.98 5.39 4.16
N ASP A 7 7.11 6.28 5.13
CA ASP A 7 6.22 6.34 6.29
C ASP A 7 4.82 6.80 5.86
N ALA A 8 4.73 7.82 5.02
CA ALA A 8 3.46 8.27 4.43
C ALA A 8 2.81 7.18 3.57
N PHE A 9 3.60 6.49 2.74
CA PHE A 9 3.11 5.39 1.91
C PHE A 9 2.56 4.25 2.77
N MET A 10 3.29 3.84 3.82
CA MET A 10 2.86 2.76 4.71
C MET A 10 1.57 3.10 5.45
N ALA A 11 1.42 4.36 5.90
CA ALA A 11 0.19 4.83 6.53
C ALA A 11 -1.01 4.75 5.58
N ILE A 12 -0.88 5.35 4.38
CA ILE A 12 -1.95 5.36 3.37
C ILE A 12 -2.28 3.94 2.91
N PHE A 13 -1.27 3.12 2.65
CA PHE A 13 -1.45 1.75 2.19
C PHE A 13 -2.21 0.89 3.20
N MET A 14 -1.87 0.99 4.49
CA MET A 14 -2.60 0.27 5.53
C MET A 14 -4.05 0.73 5.65
N THR A 15 -4.31 2.04 5.61
CA THR A 15 -5.67 2.57 5.61
C THR A 15 -6.45 2.07 4.40
N MET A 16 -5.86 2.11 3.21
CA MET A 16 -6.49 1.62 1.98
C MET A 16 -6.89 0.15 2.09
N VAL A 17 -6.02 -0.73 2.61
CA VAL A 17 -6.32 -2.16 2.74
C VAL A 17 -7.52 -2.44 3.65
N ILE A 18 -7.72 -1.61 4.68
CA ILE A 18 -8.85 -1.75 5.62
C ILE A 18 -10.14 -1.21 5.00
N GLU A 19 -10.07 -0.10 4.27
CA GLU A 19 -11.21 0.61 3.67
C GLU A 19 -11.60 0.06 2.27
N VAL A 20 -10.99 -1.03 1.80
CA VAL A 20 -11.42 -1.71 0.58
C VAL A 20 -12.86 -2.21 0.74
N ASP A 21 -13.68 -1.94 -0.27
CA ASP A 21 -15.07 -2.42 -0.37
C ASP A 21 -15.13 -3.94 -0.17
N GLY A 22 -15.85 -4.39 0.87
CA GLY A 22 -16.04 -5.80 1.19
C GLY A 22 -15.07 -6.41 2.22
N VAL A 23 -14.02 -5.69 2.65
CA VAL A 23 -13.17 -6.13 3.78
C VAL A 23 -13.82 -5.76 5.11
N GLY A 24 -14.10 -4.47 5.31
CA GLY A 24 -14.70 -3.93 6.52
C GLY A 24 -13.96 -4.32 7.82
N PRO A 25 -14.56 -4.09 9.01
CA PRO A 25 -13.91 -4.40 10.30
C PRO A 25 -13.69 -5.91 10.52
N VAL A 26 -14.53 -6.74 9.91
CA VAL A 26 -14.56 -8.20 10.14
C VAL A 26 -13.40 -8.91 9.44
N TYR A 27 -12.99 -8.45 8.24
CA TYR A 27 -11.90 -9.06 7.47
C TYR A 27 -10.61 -8.23 7.45
N ALA A 28 -10.57 -7.08 8.14
CA ALA A 28 -9.42 -6.18 8.19
C ALA A 28 -8.11 -6.90 8.53
N GLY A 29 -8.13 -7.81 9.52
CA GLY A 29 -6.94 -8.58 9.92
C GLY A 29 -6.43 -9.53 8.83
N THR A 30 -7.34 -10.25 8.16
CA THR A 30 -6.98 -11.19 7.09
C THR A 30 -6.50 -10.47 5.83
N ALA A 31 -7.19 -9.40 5.43
CA ALA A 31 -6.80 -8.58 4.30
C ALA A 31 -5.41 -7.95 4.51
N THR A 32 -5.17 -7.41 5.70
CA THR A 32 -3.87 -6.84 6.08
C THR A 32 -2.78 -7.91 6.08
N GLY A 33 -3.02 -9.07 6.70
CA GLY A 33 -2.07 -10.18 6.74
C GLY A 33 -1.72 -10.69 5.33
N PHE A 34 -2.72 -10.79 4.45
CA PHE A 34 -2.52 -11.19 3.07
C PHE A 34 -1.71 -10.15 2.27
N ALA A 35 -2.04 -8.86 2.41
CA ALA A 35 -1.27 -7.77 1.80
C ALA A 35 0.19 -7.75 2.29
N MET A 36 0.42 -8.00 3.59
CA MET A 36 1.77 -8.10 4.13
C MET A 36 2.53 -9.34 3.63
N ALA A 37 1.86 -10.48 3.45
CA ALA A 37 2.49 -11.68 2.89
C ALA A 37 2.98 -11.44 1.46
N ILE A 38 2.17 -10.77 0.63
CA ILE A 38 2.58 -10.37 -0.73
C ILE A 38 3.74 -9.37 -0.68
N SER A 39 3.71 -8.41 0.24
CA SER A 39 4.78 -7.44 0.45
C SER A 39 6.10 -8.12 0.86
N ALA A 40 6.04 -9.13 1.74
CA ALA A 40 7.19 -9.92 2.13
C ALA A 40 7.77 -10.71 0.94
N LEU A 41 6.91 -11.29 0.11
CA LEU A 41 7.34 -11.99 -1.11
C LEU A 41 8.02 -11.04 -2.09
N GLY A 42 7.47 -9.83 -2.27
CA GLY A 42 8.10 -8.78 -3.08
C GLY A 42 9.48 -8.40 -2.56
N ASN A 43 9.64 -8.21 -1.25
CA ASN A 43 10.92 -7.93 -0.62
C ASN A 43 11.91 -9.09 -0.71
N PHE A 44 11.43 -10.33 -0.83
CA PHE A 44 12.28 -11.49 -1.02
C PHE A 44 12.78 -11.63 -2.47
N ILE A 45 11.91 -11.37 -3.46
CA ILE A 45 12.22 -11.57 -4.89
C ILE A 45 12.93 -10.35 -5.50
N ALA A 46 12.56 -9.13 -5.12
CA ALA A 46 13.05 -7.92 -5.77
C ALA A 46 14.58 -7.70 -5.64
N PRO A 47 15.23 -7.96 -4.48
CA PRO A 47 16.68 -7.84 -4.36
C PRO A 47 17.48 -8.82 -5.22
N PRO A 48 17.27 -10.16 -5.16
CA PRO A 48 18.04 -11.09 -5.99
C PRO A 48 17.78 -10.86 -7.48
N LEU A 49 16.53 -10.59 -7.87
CA LEU A 49 16.18 -10.36 -9.27
C LEU A 49 16.80 -9.06 -9.82
N GLY A 50 16.80 -7.98 -9.03
CA GLY A 50 17.49 -6.74 -9.39
C GLY A 50 19.01 -6.93 -9.46
N ASN A 51 19.61 -7.54 -8.42
CA ASN A 51 21.05 -7.75 -8.33
C ASN A 51 21.59 -8.65 -9.46
N SER A 52 20.82 -9.64 -9.93
CA SER A 52 21.19 -10.44 -11.10
C SER A 52 21.31 -9.60 -12.38
N LEU A 53 20.56 -8.50 -12.51
CA LEU A 53 20.68 -7.58 -13.65
C LEU A 53 21.90 -6.64 -13.54
N ALA A 54 22.54 -6.54 -12.37
CA ALA A 54 23.74 -5.72 -12.18
C ALA A 54 24.94 -6.19 -13.03
N VAL A 55 24.89 -7.42 -13.56
CA VAL A 55 25.90 -7.99 -14.47
C VAL A 55 25.96 -7.25 -15.81
N PHE A 56 24.84 -6.68 -16.28
CA PHE A 56 24.78 -5.99 -17.57
C PHE A 56 25.21 -4.52 -17.47
N TRP A 57 24.70 -3.79 -16.47
CA TRP A 57 25.18 -2.45 -16.13
C TRP A 57 24.99 -2.20 -14.61
N PRO A 58 25.66 -1.21 -13.98
CA PRO A 58 25.49 -0.90 -12.55
C PRO A 58 24.13 -0.30 -12.14
N GLY A 59 23.49 0.52 -13.00
CA GLY A 59 22.15 1.08 -12.76
C GLY A 59 20.93 0.15 -12.97
N ALA A 60 21.12 -1.11 -13.37
CA ALA A 60 20.07 -1.95 -13.99
C ALA A 60 19.11 -2.49 -12.93
N PRO A 61 19.58 -2.82 -11.71
CA PRO A 61 18.70 -3.03 -10.58
C PRO A 61 17.78 -1.83 -10.32
N PHE A 62 18.31 -0.61 -10.40
CA PHE A 62 17.52 0.60 -10.13
C PHE A 62 16.45 0.84 -11.18
N ALA A 63 16.76 0.64 -12.47
CA ALA A 63 15.77 0.72 -13.54
C ALA A 63 14.64 -0.30 -13.35
N LEU A 64 15.00 -1.52 -12.95
CA LEU A 64 14.03 -2.58 -12.66
C LEU A 64 13.14 -2.24 -11.46
N TRP A 65 13.72 -1.81 -10.34
CA TRP A 65 12.96 -1.43 -9.14
C TRP A 65 12.06 -0.22 -9.39
N ALA A 66 12.54 0.77 -10.15
CA ALA A 66 11.70 1.90 -10.57
C ALA A 66 10.51 1.42 -11.40
N GLY A 67 10.72 0.51 -12.36
CA GLY A 67 9.66 -0.11 -13.15
C GLY A 67 8.64 -0.86 -12.29
N LEU A 68 9.10 -1.66 -11.32
CA LEU A 68 8.23 -2.35 -10.35
C LEU A 68 7.40 -1.36 -9.53
N THR A 69 7.99 -0.22 -9.15
CA THR A 69 7.30 0.82 -8.37
C THR A 69 6.19 1.48 -9.19
N VAL A 70 6.45 1.77 -10.47
CA VAL A 70 5.44 2.32 -11.40
C VAL A 70 4.32 1.31 -11.63
N LEU A 71 4.65 0.03 -11.83
CA LEU A 71 3.67 -1.04 -11.97
C LEU A 71 2.81 -1.16 -10.71
N GLY A 72 3.43 -1.10 -9.52
CA GLY A 72 2.73 -1.08 -8.24
C GLY A 72 1.74 0.09 -8.12
N MET A 73 2.13 1.30 -8.55
CA MET A 73 1.21 2.44 -8.59
C MET A 73 0.02 2.20 -9.52
N VAL A 74 0.23 1.64 -10.71
CA VAL A 74 -0.85 1.31 -11.65
C VAL A 74 -1.81 0.27 -11.07
N CYS A 75 -1.31 -0.69 -10.28
CA CYS A 75 -2.17 -1.64 -9.57
C CYS A 75 -3.02 -0.94 -8.50
N LEU A 76 -2.44 -0.03 -7.72
CA LEU A 76 -3.18 0.70 -6.68
C LEU A 76 -4.27 1.61 -7.26
N LEU A 77 -4.05 2.20 -8.43
CA LEU A 77 -5.07 3.00 -9.13
C LEU A 77 -6.32 2.20 -9.53
N GLN A 78 -6.23 0.87 -9.59
CA GLN A 78 -7.36 -0.01 -9.90
C GLN A 78 -8.11 -0.48 -8.66
N VAL A 79 -7.59 -0.22 -7.47
CA VAL A 79 -8.25 -0.58 -6.21
C VAL A 79 -9.47 0.30 -6.04
N LYS A 80 -10.63 -0.33 -5.88
CA LYS A 80 -11.91 0.34 -5.68
C LYS A 80 -12.07 0.64 -4.19
N GLU A 81 -12.01 1.91 -3.85
CA GLU A 81 -12.19 2.39 -2.47
C GLU A 81 -13.66 2.30 -2.06
N GLY A 82 -13.92 1.76 -0.86
CA GLY A 82 -15.23 1.86 -0.23
C GLY A 82 -15.54 3.32 0.06
N ARG A 83 -16.77 3.76 -0.24
CA ARG A 83 -17.17 5.15 0.06
C ARG A 83 -17.10 5.37 1.57
N VAL A 84 -16.12 6.17 2.02
CA VAL A 84 -16.09 6.71 3.38
C VAL A 84 -17.34 7.56 3.58
N ASN A 85 -18.37 6.99 4.22
CA ASN A 85 -19.56 7.75 4.58
C ASN A 85 -19.25 8.55 5.84
N ILE A 86 -18.86 9.81 5.65
CA ILE A 86 -18.46 10.77 6.69
C ILE A 86 -19.66 11.32 7.49
N ALA A 87 -20.90 11.01 7.09
CA ALA A 87 -22.11 11.50 7.75
C ALA A 87 -22.24 11.17 9.27
N PRO A 88 -21.86 9.99 9.78
CA PRO A 88 -22.01 9.67 11.20
C PRO A 88 -20.95 10.36 12.08
N LEU A 89 -19.74 10.64 11.57
CA LEU A 89 -18.66 11.29 12.34
C LEU A 89 -18.95 12.79 12.59
N VAL A 90 -19.69 13.44 11.69
CA VAL A 90 -20.12 14.83 11.84
C VAL A 90 -21.26 14.96 12.87
N LEU A 91 -22.11 13.95 12.97
CA LEU A 91 -23.20 13.93 13.96
C LEU A 91 -22.66 13.72 15.38
N GLU A 92 -21.69 12.83 15.58
CA GLU A 92 -21.12 12.58 16.92
C GLU A 92 -20.36 13.81 17.45
N SER A 93 -19.55 14.45 16.60
CA SER A 93 -18.81 15.68 16.97
C SER A 93 -19.70 16.90 17.22
N THR A 94 -20.93 16.93 16.70
CA THR A 94 -21.89 18.01 16.98
C THR A 94 -22.73 17.74 18.23
N LEU A 95 -22.96 16.48 18.60
CA LEU A 95 -23.66 16.11 19.84
C LEU A 95 -22.77 16.22 21.08
N GLU A 96 -21.45 16.03 20.97
CA GLU A 96 -20.51 16.25 22.09
C GLU A 96 -20.27 17.74 22.42
N GLN A 97 -20.82 18.66 21.62
CA GLN A 97 -20.62 20.11 21.73
C GLN A 97 -21.89 20.85 22.22
N VAL A 98 -22.98 20.13 22.56
CA VAL A 98 -24.26 20.67 23.08
C VAL A 98 -24.54 20.10 24.45
#